data_AF-A0A968HEB6-F1
#
_entry.id   AF-A0A968HEB6-F1
#
_cell.length_a   1.000
_cell.length_b   1.000
_cell.length_c   1.000
_cell.angle_alpha   90.00
_cell.angle_beta   90.00
_cell.angle_gamma   90.00
#
_symmetry.space_group_name_H-M   'P 1'
#
loop_
_entity.id
_entity.type
_entity.pdbx_description
1 polymer ?
#
loop_
_entity_poly.entity_id
_entity_poly.type
_entity_poly.pdbx_seq_one_letter_code
_entity_poly.pdbx_strand_id
1 'polypeptide(L)'
;MVRTQIQLTEEQAKALRKMAASRHLSSAELIRRAVDVMIKSGPAADPEERRKRAIEIAGKFSSGRSDVSRKHDKYLADAFGK
;
A
#
# COMPACT_ATOMS: atom_id res chain seq x y z
N MET A 1 -8.64 15.53 18.46
CA MET A 1 -8.70 14.05 18.61
C MET A 1 -10.03 13.71 19.28
N VAL A 2 -10.69 12.63 18.84
CA VAL A 2 -11.89 12.08 19.51
C VAL A 2 -11.44 10.98 20.48
N ARG A 3 -12.00 10.94 21.69
CA ARG A 3 -11.67 9.89 22.67
C ARG A 3 -12.45 8.63 22.34
N THR A 4 -11.72 7.56 22.04
CA THR A 4 -12.29 6.23 21.79
C THR A 4 -11.69 5.24 22.78
N GLN A 5 -12.56 4.53 23.52
CA GLN A 5 -12.13 3.44 24.40
C GLN A 5 -12.23 2.12 23.62
N ILE A 6 -11.11 1.42 23.52
CA ILE A 6 -11.01 0.10 22.90
C ILE A 6 -10.40 -0.87 23.91
N GLN A 7 -10.83 -2.13 23.85
CA GLN A 7 -10.19 -3.20 24.62
C GLN A 7 -9.17 -3.91 23.74
N LEU A 8 -8.02 -4.22 24.32
CA LEU A 8 -6.97 -5.02 23.69
C LEU A 8 -6.79 -6.28 24.53
N THR A 9 -6.46 -7.39 23.87
CA THR A 9 -6.00 -8.58 24.61
C THR A 9 -4.68 -8.27 25.30
N GLU A 10 -4.34 -9.03 26.34
CA GLU A 10 -3.06 -8.87 27.04
C GLU A 10 -1.86 -9.03 26.09
N GLU A 11 -1.95 -10.00 25.18
CA GLU A 11 -0.92 -10.24 24.15
C GLU A 11 -0.75 -9.04 23.22
N GLN A 12 -1.85 -8.45 22.74
CA GLN A 12 -1.83 -7.25 21.91
C GLN A 12 -1.22 -6.06 22.65
N ALA A 13 -1.59 -5.86 23.92
CA ALA A 13 -1.04 -4.78 24.74
C ALA A 13 0.48 -4.95 24.97
N LYS A 14 0.94 -6.18 25.24
CA LYS A 14 2.37 -6.50 25.40
C LYS A 14 3.15 -6.28 24.11
N ALA A 15 2.63 -6.74 22.97
CA ALA A 15 3.23 -6.53 21.66
C ALA A 15 3.33 -5.04 21.32
N LEU A 16 2.27 -4.28 21.57
CA LEU A 16 2.23 -2.84 21.33
C LEU A 16 3.29 -2.09 22.15
N ARG A 17 3.42 -2.40 23.44
CA ARG A 17 4.44 -1.77 24.30
C ARG A 17 5.86 -2.08 23.82
N LYS A 18 6.13 -3.34 23.44
CA LYS A 18 7.45 -3.74 22.91
C LYS A 18 7.80 -2.99 21.62
N MET A 19 6.84 -2.87 20.69
CA MET A 19 7.02 -2.13 19.44
C MET A 19 7.17 -0.62 19.64
N ALA A 20 6.44 -0.06 20.60
CA ALA A 20 6.53 1.36 20.92
C ALA A 20 7.91 1.69 21.52
N ALA A 21 8.40 0.85 22.44
CA ALA A 21 9.72 0.99 23.04
C ALA A 21 10.85 0.90 22.01
N SER A 22 10.80 -0.07 21.08
CA SER A 22 11.85 -0.22 20.06
C SER A 22 11.89 0.93 19.05
N ARG A 23 10.81 1.70 18.93
CA ARG A 23 10.70 2.85 18.02
C ARG A 23 10.79 4.20 18.75
N HIS A 24 11.01 4.21 20.05
CA HIS A 24 10.98 5.42 20.90
C HIS A 24 9.68 6.24 20.75
N LEU A 25 8.55 5.56 20.59
CA LEU A 25 7.22 6.18 20.47
C LEU A 25 6.36 5.86 21.69
N SER A 26 5.35 6.69 21.95
CA SER A 26 4.28 6.31 22.87
C SER A 26 3.35 5.27 22.23
N SER A 27 2.72 4.42 23.04
CA SER A 27 1.72 3.46 22.54
C SER A 27 0.58 4.14 21.78
N ALA A 28 0.16 5.33 22.23
CA ALA A 28 -0.88 6.12 21.57
C ALA A 28 -0.44 6.61 20.19
N GLU A 29 0.81 7.04 20.03
CA GLU A 29 1.37 7.46 18.75
C GLU A 29 1.49 6.28 17.78
N LEU A 30 1.93 5.12 18.27
CA LEU A 30 2.01 3.91 17.47
C LEU A 30 0.62 3.46 16.98
N ILE A 31 -0.39 3.48 17.84
CA ILE A 31 -1.78 3.16 17.46
C ILE A 31 -2.26 4.13 16.37
N ARG A 32 -2.07 5.45 16.55
CA ARG A 32 -2.48 6.44 15.54
C ARG A 32 -1.85 6.16 14.17
N ARG A 33 -0.54 5.95 14.13
CA ARG A 33 0.17 5.63 12.87
C ARG A 33 -0.33 4.35 12.24
N ALA A 34 -0.60 3.32 13.03
CA ALA A 34 -1.15 2.07 12.52
C ALA A 34 -2.55 2.27 11.93
N VAL A 35 -3.40 3.06 12.58
CA VAL A 35 -4.72 3.44 12.07
C VAL A 35 -4.60 4.27 10.79
N ASP A 36 -3.70 5.25 10.73
CA ASP A 36 -3.48 6.05 9.52
C ASP A 36 -3.01 5.18 8.34
N VAL A 37 -2.10 4.24 8.60
CA VAL A 37 -1.65 3.27 7.60
C VAL A 37 -2.81 2.40 7.16
N MET A 38 -3.62 1.87 8.08
CA MET A 38 -4.78 1.05 7.74
C MET A 38 -5.83 1.82 6.92
N ILE A 39 -6.09 3.09 7.24
CA ILE A 39 -7.00 3.96 6.48
C ILE A 39 -6.45 4.18 5.06
N LYS A 40 -5.16 4.52 4.95
CA LYS A 40 -4.48 4.71 3.66
C LYS A 40 -4.36 3.42 2.85
N SER A 41 -4.31 2.28 3.54
CA SER A 41 -4.19 0.94 2.96
C SER A 41 -5.54 0.21 2.89
N GLY A 42 -6.65 0.94 3.13
CA GLY A 42 -8.02 0.42 3.09
C GLY A 42 -8.30 -0.33 1.78
N PRO A 43 -9.31 -1.23 1.80
CA PRO A 43 -9.44 -2.38 0.91
C PRO A 43 -9.18 -1.98 -0.54
N ALA A 44 -7.97 -2.35 -1.01
CA ALA A 44 -7.48 -2.18 -2.36
C ALA A 44 -8.02 -0.92 -3.06
N ALA A 45 -7.73 0.28 -2.55
CA ALA A 45 -8.06 1.60 -3.13
C ALA A 45 -9.38 1.57 -3.92
N ASP A 46 -10.48 2.05 -3.32
CA ASP A 46 -11.79 2.25 -3.93
C ASP A 46 -11.74 2.04 -5.47
N PRO A 47 -12.41 1.02 -6.04
CA PRO A 47 -12.32 0.71 -7.47
C PRO A 47 -12.27 1.93 -8.39
N GLU A 48 -12.96 3.02 -8.02
CA GLU A 48 -12.87 4.33 -8.68
C GLU A 48 -11.50 5.01 -8.56
N GLU A 49 -10.88 5.08 -7.38
CA GLU A 49 -9.52 5.59 -7.17
C GLU A 49 -8.46 4.72 -7.88
N ARG A 50 -8.62 3.38 -7.92
CA ARG A 50 -7.75 2.50 -8.73
C ARG A 50 -7.89 2.80 -10.22
N ARG A 51 -9.12 2.94 -10.70
CA ARG A 51 -9.42 3.25 -12.09
C ARG A 51 -8.90 4.63 -12.48
N LYS A 52 -9.10 5.63 -11.61
CA LYS A 52 -8.58 7.00 -11.78
C LYS A 52 -7.06 7.00 -11.92
N ARG A 53 -6.34 6.33 -11.02
CA ARG A 53 -4.87 6.20 -11.09
C ARG A 53 -4.41 5.51 -12.38
N ALA A 54 -5.11 4.46 -12.83
CA ALA A 54 -4.80 3.76 -14.07
C ALA A 54 -5.03 4.65 -15.31
N ILE A 55 -6.10 5.45 -15.33
CA ILE A 55 -6.39 6.40 -16.41
C ILE A 55 -5.35 7.54 -16.42
N GLU A 56 -4.96 8.05 -15.26
CA GLU A 56 -3.99 9.13 -15.15
C GLU A 56 -2.61 8.78 -15.72
N ILE A 57 -2.24 7.50 -15.78
CA ILE A 57 -0.97 7.05 -16.37
C ILE A 57 -1.12 6.62 -17.84
N ALA A 58 -2.34 6.34 -18.29
CA ALA A 58 -2.60 5.90 -19.66
C ALA A 58 -2.20 7.00 -20.66
N GLY A 59 -1.35 6.67 -21.62
CA GLY A 59 -0.87 7.61 -22.65
C GLY A 59 0.28 8.54 -22.22
N LYS A 60 0.72 8.53 -20.96
CA LYS A 60 1.87 9.33 -20.51
C LYS A 60 3.22 8.80 -21.01
N PHE A 61 3.28 7.54 -21.43
CA PHE A 61 4.50 6.88 -21.85
C PHE A 61 4.32 6.26 -23.23
N SER A 62 5.36 6.36 -24.06
CA SER A 62 5.42 5.73 -25.38
C SER A 62 6.67 4.87 -25.45
N SER A 63 6.49 3.58 -25.73
CA SER A 63 7.60 2.66 -26.02
C SER A 63 8.07 2.74 -27.48
N GLY A 64 7.44 3.59 -28.31
CA GLY A 64 7.67 3.65 -29.76
C GLY A 64 7.16 2.44 -30.55
N ARG A 65 6.53 1.46 -29.89
CA ARG A 65 6.07 0.21 -30.49
C ARG A 65 4.54 0.10 -30.39
N SER A 66 3.89 -0.24 -31.49
CA SER A 66 2.42 -0.26 -31.63
C SER A 66 1.78 -1.63 -31.43
N ASP A 67 2.59 -2.69 -31.31
CA ASP A 67 2.12 -4.08 -31.23
C ASP A 67 2.53 -4.81 -29.95
N VAL A 68 3.02 -4.07 -28.94
CA VAL A 68 3.47 -4.64 -27.66
C VAL A 68 2.36 -5.40 -26.95
N SER A 69 1.12 -4.92 -27.01
CA SER A 69 -0.03 -5.61 -26.43
C SER A 69 -0.33 -6.96 -27.09
N ARG A 70 0.00 -7.11 -28.39
CA ARG A 70 -0.22 -8.37 -29.14
C ARG A 70 0.96 -9.34 -29.04
N LYS A 71 2.18 -8.82 -28.92
CA LYS A 71 3.41 -9.62 -28.91
C LYS A 71 4.13 -9.55 -27.57
N HIS A 72 3.37 -9.38 -26.48
CA HIS A 72 3.90 -9.15 -25.14
C HIS A 72 5.00 -10.15 -24.76
N ASP A 73 4.71 -11.45 -24.91
CA ASP A 73 5.64 -12.50 -24.50
C ASP A 73 6.91 -12.54 -25.34
N LYS A 74 6.81 -12.20 -26.63
CA LYS A 74 7.99 -12.05 -27.49
C LYS A 74 8.87 -10.91 -27.00
N TYR A 75 8.29 -9.74 -26.73
CA TYR A 75 9.06 -8.60 -26.21
C TYR A 75 9.64 -8.87 -24.82
N LEU A 76 8.94 -9.65 -23.99
CA LEU A 76 9.45 -10.08 -22.69
C LEU A 76 10.64 -11.02 -22.85
N ALA A 77 10.53 -12.01 -23.74
CA ALA A 77 11.62 -12.93 -24.06
C ALA A 77 12.81 -12.21 -24.69
N ASP A 78 12.60 -11.28 -25.62
CA ASP A 78 13.67 -10.50 -26.25
C ASP A 78 14.42 -9.62 -25.22
N ALA A 79 13.75 -9.16 -24.16
CA ALA A 79 14.34 -8.27 -23.15
C ALA A 79 15.05 -9.01 -22.00
N PHE A 80 14.60 -10.23 -21.66
CA PHE A 80 15.07 -10.96 -20.48
C PHE A 80 15.57 -12.38 -20.77
N GLY A 81 15.39 -12.87 -22.00
CA GLY A 81 15.99 -14.09 -22.49
C GLY A 81 17.49 -13.86 -22.74
N LYS A 82 18.31 -14.75 -22.21
CA LYS A 82 19.75 -14.79 -22.50
C LYS A 82 20.01 -15.22 -23.93
#